data_AF-A0A0G0MVC2-F1
#
_entry.id   AF-A0A0G0MVC2-F1
#
_cell.length_a   1.000
_cell.length_b   1.000
_cell.length_c   1.000
_cell.angle_alpha   90.00
_cell.angle_beta   90.00
_cell.angle_gamma   90.00
#
_symmetry.space_group_name_H-M   'P 1'
#
loop_
_entity.id
_entity.type
_entity.pdbx_description
1 polymer ?
#
loop_
_entity_poly.entity_id
_entity_poly.type
_entity_poly.pdbx_seq_one_letter_code
_entity_poly.pdbx_strand_id
1 'polypeptide(L)' 'MAKRPTNKRKAPRSQTKKRYSGFKKRAQKQLVEKYSLAKCKSCGEVKLNHHICPICGSYADRKPLDKGKDVIKKIKA' A
#
# COMPACT_ATOMS: atom_id res chain seq x y z
N MET A 1 -30.53 -21.05 23.46
CA MET A 1 -29.73 -22.30 23.46
C MET A 1 -28.29 -21.99 23.07
N ALA A 2 -27.33 -22.29 23.94
CA ALA A 2 -25.92 -21.98 23.69
C ALA A 2 -25.25 -23.10 22.88
N LYS A 3 -25.22 -22.96 21.55
CA LYS A 3 -24.29 -23.71 20.68
C LYS A 3 -23.60 -22.74 19.73
N ARG A 4 -22.78 -21.84 20.29
CA ARG A 4 -21.80 -21.12 19.47
C ARG A 4 -20.68 -22.11 19.13
N PRO A 5 -20.25 -22.23 17.86
CA PRO A 5 -19.15 -23.11 17.51
C PRO A 5 -17.87 -22.61 18.21
N THR A 6 -17.41 -23.37 19.20
CA THR A 6 -16.15 -23.11 19.91
C THR A 6 -15.04 -23.96 19.32
N ASN A 7 -13.82 -23.46 19.35
CA ASN A 7 -12.66 -24.26 18.96
C ASN A 7 -12.46 -25.42 19.95
N LYS A 8 -12.37 -26.65 19.44
CA LYS A 8 -12.15 -27.86 20.23
C LYS A 8 -10.75 -27.91 20.88
N ARG A 9 -9.74 -27.28 20.28
CA ARG A 9 -8.34 -27.30 20.77
C ARG A 9 -7.53 -26.09 20.29
N LYS A 10 -6.57 -25.64 21.10
CA LYS A 10 -5.62 -24.61 20.67
C LYS A 10 -4.86 -25.09 19.43
N ALA A 11 -4.87 -24.29 18.36
CA ALA A 11 -4.13 -24.64 17.15
C ALA A 11 -2.63 -24.68 17.45
N PRO A 12 -1.88 -25.68 16.92
CA PRO A 12 -0.44 -25.75 17.10
C PRO A 12 0.26 -24.55 16.45
N ARG A 13 1.42 -24.18 16.99
CA ARG A 13 2.20 -23.02 16.51
C ARG A 13 2.51 -23.12 15.01
N SER A 14 2.82 -24.33 14.51
CA SER A 14 3.08 -24.59 13.09
C SER A 14 1.87 -24.26 12.20
N GLN A 15 0.66 -24.67 12.60
CA GLN A 15 -0.57 -24.42 11.85
C GLN A 15 -0.93 -22.93 11.85
N THR A 16 -0.77 -22.24 12.97
CA THR A 16 -0.98 -20.79 13.06
C THR A 16 0.00 -20.02 12.16
N LYS A 17 1.29 -20.38 12.18
CA LYS A 17 2.32 -19.77 11.31
C LYS A 17 2.04 -20.00 9.83
N LYS A 18 1.67 -21.23 9.43
CA LYS A 18 1.31 -21.55 8.04
C LYS A 18 0.09 -20.77 7.56
N ARG A 19 -0.94 -20.64 8.41
CA ARG A 19 -2.14 -19.85 8.09
C ARG A 19 -1.79 -18.37 7.91
N TYR A 20 -1.00 -17.81 8.82
CA TYR A 20 -0.59 -16.40 8.76
C TYR A 20 0.28 -16.10 7.53
N SER A 21 1.24 -16.94 7.20
CA SER A 21 2.09 -16.74 6.02
C SER A 21 1.28 -16.77 4.72
N GLY A 22 0.30 -17.68 4.61
CA GLY A 22 -0.62 -17.72 3.48
C GLY A 22 -1.55 -16.52 3.37
N PHE A 23 -2.02 -15.98 4.51
CA PHE A 23 -2.77 -14.72 4.54
C PHE A 23 -1.89 -13.53 4.11
N LYS A 24 -0.70 -13.39 4.69
CA LYS A 24 0.25 -12.30 4.39
C LYS A 24 0.59 -12.25 2.90
N LYS A 25 0.92 -13.40 2.29
CA LYS A 25 1.21 -13.48 0.85
C LYS A 25 0.04 -13.04 -0.02
N ARG A 26 -1.19 -13.45 0.32
CA ARG A 26 -2.39 -13.06 -0.42
C ARG A 26 -2.69 -11.57 -0.29
N ALA A 27 -2.60 -11.02 0.92
CA ALA A 27 -2.79 -9.60 1.16
C ALA A 27 -1.76 -8.75 0.38
N GLN A 28 -0.48 -9.17 0.36
CA GLN A 28 0.55 -8.50 -0.41
C GLN A 28 0.25 -8.48 -1.91
N LYS A 29 -0.18 -9.62 -2.49
CA LYS A 29 -0.56 -9.69 -3.91
C LYS A 29 -1.73 -8.77 -4.24
N GLN A 30 -2.79 -8.80 -3.42
CA GLN A 30 -3.95 -7.92 -3.62
C GLN A 30 -3.59 -6.44 -3.54
N LEU A 31 -2.62 -6.05 -2.71
CA LEU A 31 -2.16 -4.66 -2.66
C LEU A 31 -1.46 -4.27 -3.95
N VAL A 32 -0.52 -5.10 -4.44
CA VAL A 32 0.19 -4.84 -5.71
C VAL A 32 -0.77 -4.71 -6.89
N GLU A 33 -1.80 -5.55 -6.96
CA GLU A 33 -2.82 -5.51 -8.02
C GLU A 33 -3.73 -4.27 -7.94
N LYS A 34 -3.97 -3.72 -6.74
CA LYS A 34 -4.85 -2.57 -6.55
C LYS A 34 -4.21 -1.23 -6.91
N TYR A 35 -2.90 -1.08 -6.74
CA TYR A 35 -2.24 0.19 -7.00
C TYR A 35 -2.01 0.37 -8.50
N SER A 36 -2.81 1.24 -9.11
CA SER A 36 -2.58 1.67 -10.48
C SER A 36 -1.50 2.74 -10.52
N LEU A 37 -0.38 2.40 -11.17
CA LEU A 37 0.78 3.24 -11.36
C LEU A 37 0.78 3.77 -12.79
N ALA A 38 1.01 5.08 -12.97
CA ALA A 38 1.15 5.71 -14.27
C ALA A 38 2.43 6.54 -14.34
N LYS A 39 2.92 6.75 -15.57
CA LYS A 39 4.04 7.65 -15.82
C LYS A 39 3.59 9.10 -15.70
N CYS A 40 4.41 9.92 -15.03
CA CYS A 40 4.19 11.35 -14.95
C CYS A 40 4.50 12.02 -16.30
N LYS A 41 3.59 12.84 -16.83
CA LYS A 41 3.78 13.54 -18.11
C LYS A 41 4.92 14.58 -18.08
N SER A 42 5.23 15.15 -16.92
CA SER A 42 6.24 16.21 -16.79
C SER A 42 7.67 15.70 -16.58
N CYS A 43 7.86 14.60 -15.83
CA CYS A 43 9.19 14.10 -15.47
C CYS A 43 9.45 12.63 -15.87
N GLY A 44 8.44 11.91 -16.36
CA GLY A 44 8.56 10.50 -16.76
C GLY A 44 8.54 9.48 -15.62
N GLU A 45 8.71 9.91 -14.35
CA GLU A 45 8.72 9.00 -13.20
C GLU A 45 7.36 8.33 -12.97
N VAL A 46 7.39 7.13 -12.41
CA VAL A 46 6.20 6.41 -11.94
C VAL A 46 5.57 7.16 -10.76
N LYS A 47 4.27 7.41 -10.87
CA LYS A 47 3.44 7.98 -9.80
C LYS A 47 2.17 7.17 -9.62
N LEU A 48 1.55 7.33 -8.45
CA LEU A 48 0.20 6.82 -8.22
C LEU A 48 -0.82 7.61 -9.04
N ASN A 49 -1.82 6.92 -9.57
CA ASN A 49 -2.93 7.56 -10.27
C ASN A 49 -3.70 8.49 -9.32
N HIS A 50 -4.12 9.65 -9.84
CA HIS A 50 -4.80 10.72 -9.09
C HIS A 50 -3.99 11.37 -7.96
N HIS A 51 -2.71 11.02 -7.79
CA HIS A 51 -1.81 11.70 -6.86
C HIS A 51 -0.88 12.68 -7.58
N ILE A 52 -0.41 13.66 -6.80
CA ILE A 52 0.65 14.59 -7.20
C ILE A 52 1.96 13.81 -7.32
N CYS A 53 2.77 14.11 -8.34
CA CYS A 53 4.09 13.47 -8.46
C CYS A 53 4.98 13.85 -7.27
N PRO A 54 5.57 12.90 -6.54
CA PRO A 54 6.40 13.20 -5.37
C PRO A 54 7.73 13.89 -5.73
N ILE A 55 8.17 13.82 -6.99
CA ILE A 55 9.43 14.39 -7.44
C ILE A 55 9.25 15.82 -7.95
N CYS A 56 8.34 16.02 -8.89
CA CYS A 56 8.17 17.31 -9.55
C CYS A 56 6.99 18.12 -9.04
N GLY A 57 6.13 17.57 -8.18
CA GLY A 57 4.98 18.28 -7.62
C GLY A 57 3.88 18.59 -8.63
N SER A 58 3.95 18.08 -9.87
CA SER A 58 2.96 18.37 -10.90
C SER A 58 1.74 17.43 -10.83
N TYR A 59 0.56 18.01 -11.10
CA TYR A 59 -0.70 17.29 -11.30
C TYR A 59 -1.41 17.85 -12.54
N ALA A 60 -1.68 16.95 -13.50
CA ALA A 60 -2.19 17.30 -14.83
C ALA A 60 -1.34 18.40 -15.50
N ASP A 61 -1.95 19.56 -15.77
CA ASP A 61 -1.35 20.68 -16.53
C ASP A 61 -1.01 21.89 -15.64
N ARG A 62 -1.06 21.73 -14.31
CA ARG A 62 -0.74 22.80 -13.36
C ARG A 62 0.77 22.83 -13.08
N LYS A 63 1.38 24.02 -13.23
CA LYS A 63 2.78 24.26 -12.87
C LYS A 63 3.00 23.96 -11.38
N PRO A 64 4.14 23.34 -11.00
CA PRO A 64 4.46 23.10 -9.59
C PRO A 64 4.50 24.42 -8.83
N LEU A 65 3.84 24.49 -7.68
CA LEU A 65 4.09 25.57 -6.73
C LEU A 65 5.52 25.39 -6.20
N ASP A 66 6.34 26.44 -6.27
CA ASP A 66 7.78 26.47 -5.91
C ASP A 66 8.11 26.13 -4.44
N LYS A 67 7.18 25.55 -3.68
CA LYS A 67 7.37 25.17 -2.27
C LYS A 67 6.78 23.80 -2.00
N GLY A 68 7.63 22.78 -2.01
CA GLY A 68 7.22 21.42 -1.69
C GLY A 68 8.32 20.43 -1.30
N LYS A 69 9.58 20.88 -1.14
CA LYS A 69 10.68 20.00 -0.70
C LYS A 69 10.55 19.58 0.79
N ASP A 70 9.59 20.14 1.53
CA ASP A 70 9.46 19.96 2.98
C ASP A 70 8.52 18.83 3.42
N VAL A 71 7.74 18.24 2.51
CA VAL A 71 6.78 17.16 2.87
C VAL A 71 7.46 15.78 2.86
N ILE A 72 8.53 15.59 2.09
CA ILE A 72 9.15 14.28 1.83
C ILE A 72 9.96 13.76 3.05
N LYS A 73 10.38 14.63 3.98
CA LYS A 73 11.21 14.23 5.13
C LYS A 73 10.46 13.45 6.22
N LYS A 74 9.12 13.46 6.25
CA LYS A 74 8.34 12.87 7.36
C LYS A 74 8.02 11.38 7.24
N ILE A 75 8.36 10.73 6.11
CA ILE A 75 8.05 9.30 5.88
C ILE A 75 9.28 8.39 6.08
N LYS A 76 10.47 8.96 6.33
CA LYS A 76 11.66 8.20 6.73
C LYS A 76 11.93 8.39 8.23
N ALA A 77 11.17 7.70 9.06
CA ALA A 77 11.48 7.40 10.46
C ALA A 77 11.00 5.99 10.76
#